data_AF-A0A2V6ML79-F1
#
_entry.id   AF-A0A2V6ML79-F1
#
_cell.length_a   1.000
_cell.length_b   1.000
_cell.length_c   1.000
_cell.angle_alpha   90.00
_cell.angle_beta   90.00
_cell.angle_gamma   90.00
#
_symmetry.space_group_name_H-M   'P 1'
#
loop_
_entity.id
_entity.type
_entity.pdbx_description
1 polymer ?
#
loop_
_entity_poly.entity_id
_entity_poly.type
_entity_poly.pdbx_seq_one_letter_code
_entity_poly.pdbx_strand_id
1 'polypeptide(L)'
;MVLVWEDLHWCDPSSWEVLEMLAPVSNEVPLLLLCAARLEDNRLLEGLQKNDGRYVRHIIRLLPLTRDESGLLIQQLLKIENFPAGMRELILNRAEGNPFFVEELLRSLIDAGAIVLRGDRAAATREIDAMEIPETLQGVLAARIDRLPPDNKQTLQRASVIGRIFQRRVLAYIYEQRAKHRLEASLGELQRREFIQSREQQASETAGLEEGEYIFKHAITHDVAYDSMLFARRKELHQLAAEAIEALFPGRLEELSATLGYHYERAEAAERAIFYLGRAGERAKATFANAEAIAFYESAIGQITRAGDGQFRESGLRLNEGLGDVLTLAGRHEEARDAFGRAQILAGNADPISRSRLYRKIGFSHSLQRHFAETAREFDMADQELGEPGDAAAPDWWEEKVQIQLERMHLFYWQGMVTEMRELAGQCRGR
;
A
#
# COMPACT_ATOMS: atom_id res chain seq x y z
N MET A 1 7.20 18.88 22.25
CA MET A 1 6.86 17.60 21.60
C MET A 1 7.67 17.48 20.33
N VAL A 2 8.22 16.30 20.02
CA VAL A 2 8.93 16.05 18.76
C VAL A 2 8.21 14.91 18.06
N LEU A 3 7.83 15.11 16.80
CA LEU A 3 7.29 14.07 15.95
C LEU A 3 8.30 13.79 14.84
N VAL A 4 8.62 12.51 14.64
CA VAL A 4 9.61 12.07 13.66
C VAL A 4 8.89 11.26 12.58
N TRP A 5 9.02 11.71 11.33
CA TRP A 5 8.59 10.98 10.14
C TRP A 5 9.82 10.48 9.39
N GLU A 6 9.95 9.16 9.32
CA GLU A 6 10.98 8.50 8.52
C GLU A 6 10.42 8.07 7.16
N ASP A 7 11.31 7.96 6.16
CA ASP A 7 10.99 7.49 4.81
C ASP A 7 9.79 8.21 4.14
N LEU A 8 9.68 9.53 4.32
CA LEU A 8 8.53 10.34 3.84
C LEU A 8 8.30 10.29 2.32
N HIS A 9 9.27 9.79 1.55
CA HIS A 9 9.14 9.55 0.11
C HIS A 9 8.21 8.39 -0.24
N TRP A 10 7.80 7.59 0.74
CA TRP A 10 6.78 6.54 0.60
C TRP A 10 5.45 6.90 1.26
N CYS A 11 5.31 8.15 1.71
CA CYS A 11 4.09 8.63 2.35
C CYS A 11 2.92 8.53 1.39
N ASP A 12 1.83 7.90 1.83
CA ASP A 12 0.57 7.91 1.09
C ASP A 12 -0.04 9.33 1.08
N PRO A 13 -0.95 9.64 0.13
CA PRO A 13 -1.54 10.97 0.02
C PRO A 13 -2.21 11.46 1.32
N SER A 14 -2.93 10.58 2.02
CA SER A 14 -3.66 10.93 3.24
C SER A 14 -2.70 11.29 4.38
N SER A 15 -1.63 10.52 4.56
CA SER A 15 -0.56 10.83 5.53
C SER A 15 0.18 12.13 5.20
N TRP A 16 0.34 12.44 3.90
CA TRP A 16 0.93 13.71 3.47
C TRP A 16 0.05 14.91 3.84
N GLU A 17 -1.27 14.82 3.63
CA GLU A 17 -2.21 15.87 4.01
C GLU A 17 -2.17 16.16 5.52
N VAL A 18 -2.04 15.12 6.35
CA VAL A 18 -1.86 15.29 7.81
C VAL A 18 -0.61 16.10 8.11
N LEU A 19 0.51 15.81 7.45
CA LEU A 19 1.75 16.57 7.64
C LEU A 19 1.58 18.04 7.20
N GLU A 20 0.91 18.29 6.08
CA GLU A 20 0.61 19.66 5.60
C GLU A 20 -0.29 20.44 6.56
N MET A 21 -1.23 19.77 7.22
CA MET A 21 -2.08 20.38 8.24
C MET A 21 -1.33 20.65 9.56
N LEU A 22 -0.41 19.77 9.95
CA LEU A 22 0.35 19.91 11.21
C LEU A 22 1.48 20.93 11.12
N ALA A 23 2.09 21.11 9.95
CA ALA A 23 3.25 21.99 9.80
C ALA A 23 2.98 23.47 10.19
N PRO A 24 1.84 24.11 9.83
CA PRO A 24 1.52 25.46 10.31
C PRO A 24 1.33 25.54 11.83
N VAL A 25 0.77 24.49 12.44
CA VAL A 25 0.49 24.42 13.88
C VAL A 25 1.78 24.49 14.69
N SER A 26 2.92 24.04 14.16
CA SER A 26 4.21 24.10 14.86
C SER A 26 4.71 25.51 15.16
N ASN A 27 4.12 26.56 14.55
CA ASN A 27 4.45 27.95 14.91
C ASN A 27 3.73 28.42 16.18
N GLU A 28 2.62 27.78 16.56
CA GLU A 28 1.75 28.22 17.67
C GLU A 28 1.98 27.42 18.95
N VAL A 29 2.52 26.20 18.83
CA VAL A 29 2.76 25.29 19.96
C VAL A 29 4.20 24.75 19.94
N PRO A 30 4.76 24.30 21.07
CA PRO A 30 6.12 23.74 21.13
C PRO A 30 6.20 22.34 20.49
N LEU A 31 6.08 22.30 19.17
CA LEU A 31 6.12 21.12 18.31
C LEU A 31 7.28 21.24 17.32
N LEU A 32 8.14 20.21 17.27
CA LEU A 32 9.17 20.06 16.25
C LEU A 32 8.80 18.86 15.36
N LEU A 33 8.73 19.09 14.05
CA LEU A 33 8.56 18.05 13.05
C LEU A 33 9.92 17.74 12.43
N LEU A 34 10.43 16.50 12.62
CA LEU A 34 11.65 16.02 11.99
C LEU A 34 11.27 15.06 10.87
N CYS A 35 11.56 15.41 9.63
CA CYS A 35 11.21 14.61 8.46
C CYS A 35 12.46 14.13 7.73
N ALA A 36 12.63 12.81 7.59
CA ALA A 36 13.65 12.20 6.77
C ALA A 36 13.04 11.76 5.43
N ALA A 37 13.58 12.24 4.32
CA ALA A 37 13.04 12.01 2.99
C ALA A 37 14.16 11.93 1.94
N ARG A 38 13.88 11.21 0.84
CA ARG A 38 14.70 11.24 -0.37
C ARG A 38 14.11 12.29 -1.31
N LEU A 39 14.91 13.29 -1.70
CA LEU A 39 14.47 14.45 -2.51
C LEU A 39 14.42 14.14 -4.01
N GLU A 40 14.56 12.89 -4.42
CA GLU A 40 14.43 12.46 -5.82
C GLU A 40 12.97 12.46 -6.28
N ASP A 41 12.00 12.53 -5.35
CA ASP A 41 10.58 12.59 -5.64
C ASP A 41 10.09 14.05 -5.77
N ASN A 42 9.49 14.36 -6.92
CA ASN A 42 9.00 15.70 -7.25
C ASN A 42 7.92 16.20 -6.29
N ARG A 43 7.10 15.33 -5.68
CA ARG A 43 5.98 15.75 -4.82
C ARG A 43 6.44 16.38 -3.51
N LEU A 44 7.43 15.77 -2.87
CA LEU A 44 8.08 16.30 -1.67
C LEU A 44 8.73 17.66 -1.96
N LEU A 45 9.45 17.75 -3.07
CA LEU A 45 10.05 19.01 -3.51
C LEU A 45 9.00 20.08 -3.79
N GLU A 46 7.90 19.74 -4.46
CA GLU A 46 6.80 20.66 -4.75
C GLU A 46 6.12 21.16 -3.47
N GLY A 47 5.80 20.27 -2.52
CA GLY A 47 5.21 20.68 -1.24
C GLY A 47 6.16 21.55 -0.40
N LEU A 48 7.46 21.23 -0.42
CA LEU A 48 8.50 22.05 0.22
C LEU A 48 8.65 23.42 -0.47
N GLN A 49 8.45 23.50 -1.79
CA GLN A 49 8.54 24.75 -2.56
C GLN A 49 7.28 25.62 -2.44
N LYS A 50 6.09 25.01 -2.32
CA LYS A 50 4.78 25.69 -2.14
C LYS A 50 4.60 26.35 -0.77
N ASN A 51 5.55 26.20 0.14
CA ASN A 51 5.47 26.88 1.43
C ASN A 51 5.74 28.38 1.26
N ASP A 52 4.64 29.14 1.11
CA ASP A 52 4.54 30.62 1.06
C ASP A 52 4.92 31.32 2.39
N GLY A 53 5.77 30.72 3.21
CA GLY A 53 6.15 31.24 4.54
C GLY A 53 5.17 30.87 5.66
N ARG A 54 4.34 29.84 5.46
CA ARG A 54 3.34 29.39 6.45
C ARG A 54 3.95 28.76 7.70
N TYR A 55 5.21 28.31 7.65
CA TYR A 55 5.94 27.76 8.80
C TYR A 55 7.45 27.83 8.60
N VAL A 56 8.19 27.88 9.72
CA VAL A 56 9.66 27.87 9.71
C VAL A 56 10.15 26.48 9.32
N ARG A 57 11.06 26.41 8.35
CA ARG A 57 11.67 25.15 7.89
C ARG A 57 13.19 25.25 7.82
N HIS A 58 13.86 24.16 8.16
CA HIS A 58 15.29 23.97 7.95
C HIS A 58 15.53 22.66 7.21
N ILE A 59 16.28 22.72 6.12
CA ILE A 59 16.61 21.54 5.30
C ILE A 59 18.09 21.22 5.51
N ILE A 60 18.36 20.06 6.09
CA ILE A 60 19.71 19.52 6.21
C ILE A 60 19.90 18.53 5.07
N ARG A 61 20.71 18.89 4.08
CA ARG A 61 21.07 17.97 2.99
C ARG A 61 22.19 17.06 3.47
N LEU A 62 21.90 15.76 3.58
CA LEU A 62 22.91 14.74 3.83
C LEU A 62 23.62 14.43 2.52
N LEU A 63 24.90 14.80 2.44
CA LEU A 63 25.75 14.48 1.30
C LEU A 63 26.38 13.09 1.50
N PRO A 64 26.82 12.42 0.42
CA PRO A 64 27.65 11.24 0.54
C PRO A 64 28.86 11.52 1.42
N LEU A 65 29.26 10.52 2.22
CA LEU A 65 30.46 10.62 3.02
C LEU A 65 31.67 10.88 2.13
N THR A 66 32.53 11.78 2.58
CA THR A 66 33.84 11.95 1.98
C THR A 66 34.66 10.68 2.12
N ARG A 67 35.77 10.60 1.38
CA ARG A 67 36.68 9.46 1.43
C ARG A 67 37.26 9.26 2.84
N ASP A 68 37.59 10.34 3.52
CA ASP A 68 38.13 10.30 4.89
C ASP A 68 37.08 9.87 5.90
N GLU A 69 35.84 10.38 5.79
CA GLU A 69 34.72 9.97 6.65
C GLU A 69 34.34 8.50 6.42
N SER A 70 34.35 8.04 5.17
CA SER A 70 34.13 6.62 4.82
C SER A 70 35.25 5.73 5.38
N GLY A 71 36.50 6.20 5.33
CA GLY A 71 37.64 5.51 5.94
C GLY A 71 37.51 5.41 7.46
N LEU A 72 37.08 6.50 8.10
CA LEU A 72 36.78 6.53 9.53
C LEU A 72 35.62 5.58 9.87
N LEU A 73 34.56 5.56 9.06
CA LEU A 73 33.44 4.64 9.23
C LEU A 73 33.90 3.17 9.20
N ILE A 74 34.72 2.78 8.23
CA ILE A 74 35.28 1.42 8.14
C ILE A 74 36.02 1.06 9.44
N GLN A 75 36.84 1.99 9.95
CA GLN A 75 37.63 1.78 11.17
C GLN A 75 36.75 1.67 12.43
N GLN A 76 35.65 2.43 12.49
CA GLN A 76 34.72 2.41 13.62
C GLN A 76 33.80 1.18 13.60
N LEU A 77 33.36 0.76 12.42
CA LEU A 77 32.53 -0.45 12.27
C LEU A 77 33.33 -1.70 12.65
N LEU A 78 34.60 -1.76 12.26
CA LEU A 78 35.48 -2.90 12.56
C LEU A 78 36.90 -2.41 12.84
N LYS A 79 37.45 -2.78 14.00
CA LYS A 79 38.89 -2.60 14.28
C LYS A 79 39.70 -3.67 13.54
N ILE A 80 39.78 -3.55 12.20
CA ILE A 80 40.43 -4.56 11.35
C ILE A 80 41.95 -4.42 11.39
N GLU A 81 42.62 -5.42 11.93
CA GLU A 81 44.07 -5.60 11.82
C GLU A 81 44.43 -6.14 10.43
N ASN A 82 45.52 -5.63 9.85
CA ASN A 82 46.06 -6.06 8.55
C ASN A 82 45.06 -5.97 7.37
N PHE A 83 44.17 -4.98 7.37
CA PHE A 83 43.26 -4.77 6.26
C PHE A 83 44.03 -4.32 5.00
N PRO A 84 44.00 -5.07 3.89
CA PRO A 84 44.77 -4.74 2.70
C PRO A 84 44.40 -3.36 2.17
N ALA A 85 45.41 -2.51 1.94
CA ALA A 85 45.19 -1.15 1.45
C ALA A 85 44.41 -1.15 0.11
N GLY A 86 44.73 -2.07 -0.80
CA GLY A 86 44.01 -2.22 -2.06
C GLY A 86 42.52 -2.52 -1.88
N MET A 87 42.16 -3.37 -0.92
CA MET A 87 40.77 -3.69 -0.59
C MET A 87 40.04 -2.50 0.02
N ARG A 88 40.71 -1.73 0.89
CA ARG A 88 40.15 -0.48 1.44
C ARG A 88 39.83 0.52 0.34
N GLU A 89 40.79 0.77 -0.54
CA GLU A 89 40.59 1.68 -1.67
C GLU A 89 39.45 1.20 -2.57
N LEU A 90 39.35 -0.11 -2.78
CA LEU A 90 38.28 -0.71 -3.58
C LEU A 90 36.88 -0.51 -2.97
N ILE A 91 36.76 -0.66 -1.64
CA ILE A 91 35.51 -0.38 -0.91
C ILE A 91 35.17 1.11 -1.00
N LEU A 92 36.14 1.99 -0.73
CA LEU A 92 35.94 3.45 -0.78
C LEU A 92 35.50 3.92 -2.17
N ASN A 93 36.08 3.33 -3.22
CA ASN A 93 35.73 3.66 -4.60
C ASN A 93 34.34 3.14 -4.97
N ARG A 94 33.96 1.93 -4.55
CA ARG A 94 32.65 1.35 -4.89
C ARG A 94 31.49 1.89 -4.07
N ALA A 95 31.72 2.23 -2.81
CA ALA A 95 30.66 2.72 -1.94
C ALA A 95 30.21 4.14 -2.31
N GLU A 96 31.05 4.91 -3.02
CA GLU A 96 30.76 6.30 -3.44
C GLU A 96 30.22 7.18 -2.29
N GLY A 97 30.73 6.96 -1.07
CA GLY A 97 30.31 7.68 0.13
C GLY A 97 28.98 7.22 0.75
N ASN A 98 28.37 6.14 0.26
CA ASN A 98 27.15 5.57 0.84
C ASN A 98 27.47 4.73 2.09
N PRO A 99 27.08 5.18 3.31
CA PRO A 99 27.39 4.46 4.55
C PRO A 99 26.83 3.04 4.59
N PHE A 100 25.61 2.87 4.07
CA PHE A 100 24.93 1.58 4.04
C PHE A 100 25.66 0.60 3.11
N PHE A 101 26.17 1.07 1.97
CA PHE A 101 26.98 0.23 1.09
C PHE A 101 28.30 -0.20 1.75
N VAL A 102 28.99 0.71 2.44
CA VAL A 102 30.19 0.35 3.23
C VAL A 102 29.88 -0.75 4.25
N GLU A 103 28.79 -0.59 5.01
CA GLU A 103 28.38 -1.52 6.05
C GLU A 103 28.07 -2.92 5.48
N GLU A 104 27.29 -2.97 4.41
CA GLU A 104 26.90 -4.22 3.74
C GLU A 104 28.08 -4.91 3.05
N LEU A 105 29.02 -4.14 2.50
CA LEU A 105 30.26 -4.69 1.96
C LEU A 105 31.06 -5.38 3.06
N LEU A 106 31.29 -4.71 4.19
CA LEU A 106 32.02 -5.29 5.32
C LEU A 106 31.33 -6.55 5.84
N ARG A 107 29.99 -6.55 5.95
CA ARG A 107 29.23 -7.76 6.30
C ARG A 107 29.39 -8.87 5.27
N SER A 108 29.37 -8.54 3.97
CA SER A 108 29.61 -9.50 2.90
C SER A 108 31.00 -10.14 2.97
N LEU A 109 32.02 -9.37 3.36
CA LEU A 109 33.37 -9.90 3.60
C LEU A 109 33.40 -10.85 4.81
N ILE A 110 32.67 -10.54 5.88
CA ILE A 110 32.54 -11.43 7.06
C ILE A 110 31.77 -12.70 6.69
N ASP A 111 30.63 -12.57 5.99
CA ASP A 111 29.80 -13.69 5.54
C ASP A 111 30.57 -14.64 4.61
N ALA A 112 31.56 -14.12 3.86
CA ALA A 112 32.43 -14.88 2.98
C ALA A 112 33.64 -15.53 3.68
N GLY A 113 33.92 -15.21 4.96
CA GLY A 113 35.14 -15.66 5.65
C GLY A 113 36.41 -14.87 5.33
N ALA A 114 36.32 -13.86 4.47
CA ALA A 114 37.42 -12.95 4.13
C ALA A 114 37.82 -12.04 5.30
N ILE A 115 36.90 -11.79 6.24
CA ILE A 115 37.16 -11.14 7.52
C ILE A 115 36.65 -12.03 8.65
N VAL A 116 37.48 -12.26 9.65
CA VAL A 116 37.10 -13.01 10.86
C VAL A 116 37.11 -12.08 12.07
N LEU A 117 36.03 -12.11 12.84
CA LEU A 117 35.92 -11.38 14.10
C LEU A 117 36.59 -12.16 15.24
N ARG A 118 37.42 -11.48 16.03
CA ARG A 118 38.12 -11.99 17.21
C ARG A 118 37.91 -11.01 18.37
N GLY A 119 36.80 -11.17 19.08
CA GLY A 119 36.41 -10.22 20.13
C GLY A 119 36.06 -8.85 19.55
N ASP A 120 36.75 -7.80 19.99
CA ASP A 120 36.55 -6.42 19.50
C ASP A 120 37.39 -6.08 18.25
N ARG A 121 38.15 -7.05 17.73
CA ARG A 121 39.03 -6.88 16.57
C ARG A 121 38.58 -7.76 15.42
N ALA A 122 38.91 -7.35 14.22
CA ALA A 122 38.70 -8.11 13.00
C ALA A 122 40.06 -8.39 12.34
N ALA A 123 40.20 -9.50 11.63
CA ALA A 123 41.40 -9.80 10.86
C ALA A 123 41.03 -10.25 9.46
N ALA A 124 41.71 -9.68 8.46
CA ALA A 124 41.59 -10.15 7.08
C ALA A 124 42.23 -11.54 6.93
N THR A 125 41.58 -12.42 6.18
CA THR A 125 42.11 -13.74 5.81
C THR A 125 42.70 -13.70 4.40
N ARG A 126 43.41 -14.76 4.00
CA ARG A 126 43.93 -14.94 2.64
C ARG A 126 42.85 -14.98 1.54
N GLU A 127 41.58 -15.16 1.91
CA GLU A 127 40.47 -15.18 0.96
C GLU A 127 40.12 -13.78 0.45
N ILE A 128 40.52 -12.73 1.17
CA ILE A 128 40.23 -11.35 0.80
C ILE A 128 40.87 -10.96 -0.54
N ASP A 129 42.02 -11.53 -0.88
CA ASP A 129 42.77 -11.19 -2.09
C ASP A 129 42.12 -11.77 -3.36
N ALA A 130 41.29 -12.80 -3.22
CA ALA A 130 40.58 -13.45 -4.32
C ALA A 130 39.10 -13.00 -4.44
N MET A 131 38.64 -12.13 -3.54
CA MET A 131 37.25 -11.71 -3.48
C MET A 131 36.93 -10.62 -4.50
N GLU A 132 36.01 -10.92 -5.40
CA GLU A 132 35.37 -9.91 -6.23
C GLU A 132 34.33 -9.15 -5.42
N ILE A 133 34.46 -7.82 -5.39
CA ILE A 133 33.44 -6.95 -4.79
C ILE A 133 32.41 -6.60 -5.87
N PRO A 134 31.11 -6.88 -5.65
CA PRO A 134 30.05 -6.42 -6.53
C PRO A 134 30.04 -4.90 -6.71
N GLU A 135 29.72 -4.44 -7.92
CA GLU A 135 29.71 -3.01 -8.26
C GLU A 135 28.51 -2.26 -7.68
N THR A 136 27.45 -2.98 -7.29
CA THR A 136 26.21 -2.39 -6.80
C THR A 136 25.86 -2.91 -5.41
N LEU A 137 25.16 -2.08 -4.64
CA LEU A 137 24.60 -2.44 -3.34
C LEU A 137 23.65 -3.65 -3.45
N GLN A 138 22.83 -3.72 -4.51
CA GLN A 138 21.97 -4.86 -4.80
C GLN A 138 22.80 -6.13 -5.00
N GLY A 139 23.91 -6.04 -5.73
CA GLY A 139 24.84 -7.16 -5.94
C GLY A 139 25.48 -7.64 -4.63
N VAL A 140 25.83 -6.72 -3.74
CA VAL A 140 26.32 -7.07 -2.39
C VAL A 140 25.26 -7.82 -1.60
N LEU A 141 24.05 -7.28 -1.53
CA LEU A 141 22.94 -7.90 -0.80
C LEU A 141 22.60 -9.28 -1.38
N ALA A 142 22.59 -9.42 -2.71
CA ALA A 142 22.37 -10.70 -3.38
C ALA A 142 23.46 -11.72 -3.00
N ALA A 143 24.74 -11.33 -3.07
CA ALA A 143 25.85 -12.19 -2.66
C ALA A 143 25.78 -12.59 -1.18
N ARG A 144 25.33 -11.69 -0.29
CA ARG A 144 25.10 -12.01 1.12
C ARG A 144 23.98 -13.03 1.29
N ILE A 145 22.87 -12.85 0.59
CA ILE A 145 21.72 -13.77 0.62
C ILE A 145 22.10 -15.14 0.05
N ASP A 146 22.90 -15.19 -1.01
CA ASP A 146 23.35 -16.43 -1.64
C ASP A 146 24.27 -17.27 -0.76
N ARG A 147 24.99 -16.63 0.18
CA ARG A 147 25.83 -17.32 1.18
C ARG A 147 25.06 -17.83 2.39
N LEU A 148 23.77 -17.49 2.52
CA LEU A 148 22.96 -18.04 3.60
C LEU A 148 22.78 -19.55 3.42
N PRO A 149 22.81 -20.33 4.52
CA PRO A 149 22.36 -21.72 4.49
C PRO A 149 20.95 -21.82 3.88
N PRO A 150 20.63 -22.91 3.15
CA PRO A 150 19.37 -23.02 2.41
C PRO A 150 18.11 -22.71 3.24
N ASP A 151 18.04 -23.19 4.48
CA ASP A 151 16.89 -22.97 5.37
C ASP A 151 16.74 -21.48 5.74
N ASN A 152 17.85 -20.77 5.96
CA ASN A 152 17.84 -19.34 6.31
C ASN A 152 17.48 -18.48 5.09
N LYS A 153 18.04 -18.82 3.92
CA LYS A 153 17.70 -18.15 2.65
C LYS A 153 16.20 -18.28 2.36
N GLN A 154 15.65 -19.50 2.49
CA GLN A 154 14.22 -19.73 2.33
C GLN A 154 13.38 -18.98 3.37
N THR A 155 13.84 -18.89 4.62
CA THR A 155 13.15 -18.10 5.67
C THR A 155 13.06 -16.64 5.28
N LEU A 156 14.17 -16.05 4.86
CA LEU A 156 14.24 -14.64 4.45
C LEU A 156 13.37 -14.35 3.23
N GLN A 157 13.41 -15.23 2.22
CA GLN A 157 12.59 -15.15 1.02
C GLN A 157 11.08 -15.26 1.32
N ARG A 158 10.67 -16.17 2.22
CA ARG A 158 9.26 -16.28 2.63
C ARG A 158 8.81 -15.05 3.41
N ALA A 159 9.65 -14.54 4.29
CA ALA A 159 9.38 -13.31 5.04
C ALA A 159 9.18 -12.11 4.10
N SER A 160 9.97 -11.99 3.03
CA SER A 160 9.82 -10.89 2.07
C SER A 160 8.55 -10.96 1.24
N VAL A 161 7.91 -12.14 1.12
CA VAL A 161 6.58 -12.22 0.50
C VAL A 161 5.48 -11.71 1.43
N ILE A 162 5.62 -11.92 2.75
CA ILE A 162 4.66 -11.41 3.75
C ILE A 162 4.72 -9.88 3.78
N GLY A 163 5.93 -9.32 3.75
CA GLY A 163 6.17 -7.89 3.64
C GLY A 163 7.39 -7.42 4.41
N ARG A 164 7.69 -6.12 4.34
CA ARG A 164 8.81 -5.50 5.08
C ARG A 164 8.69 -5.68 6.59
N ILE A 165 7.47 -5.63 7.11
CA ILE A 165 7.13 -5.98 8.48
C ILE A 165 6.30 -7.26 8.41
N PHE A 166 6.68 -8.27 9.18
CA PHE A 166 6.01 -9.56 9.15
C PHE A 166 5.87 -10.15 10.55
N GLN A 167 4.74 -10.82 10.79
CA GLN A 167 4.48 -11.51 12.04
C GLN A 167 5.05 -12.93 12.02
N ARG A 168 5.73 -13.32 13.10
CA ARG A 168 6.30 -14.67 13.26
C ARG A 168 5.26 -15.77 13.00
N ARG A 169 4.04 -15.61 13.50
CA ARG A 169 2.95 -16.59 13.34
C ARG A 169 2.55 -16.84 11.88
N VAL A 170 2.51 -15.77 11.06
CA VAL A 170 2.18 -15.87 9.63
C VAL A 170 3.31 -16.62 8.92
N LEU A 171 4.56 -16.26 9.20
CA LEU A 171 5.72 -16.98 8.67
C LEU A 171 5.73 -18.45 9.11
N ALA A 172 5.44 -18.74 10.37
CA ALA A 172 5.36 -20.09 10.91
C ALA A 172 4.23 -20.93 10.30
N TYR A 173 3.15 -20.30 9.84
CA TYR A 173 2.07 -20.98 9.13
C TYR A 173 2.48 -21.40 7.72
N ILE A 174 3.25 -20.55 7.02
CA ILE A 174 3.81 -20.86 5.68
C ILE A 174 4.84 -22.01 5.76
N TYR A 175 5.43 -22.26 6.93
CA TYR A 175 6.30 -23.41 7.15
C TYR A 175 5.50 -24.71 7.32
N GLU A 176 5.90 -25.75 6.59
CA GLU A 176 5.41 -27.12 6.84
C GLU A 176 5.63 -27.53 8.30
N GLN A 177 4.71 -28.30 8.87
CA GLN A 177 4.75 -28.72 10.29
C GLN A 177 6.08 -29.37 10.69
N ARG A 178 6.75 -30.09 9.78
CA ARG A 178 8.03 -30.76 10.03
C ARG A 178 9.23 -29.80 10.10
N ALA A 179 9.12 -28.58 9.57
CA ALA A 179 10.19 -27.60 9.50
C ALA A 179 10.09 -26.46 10.54
N LYS A 180 9.03 -26.43 11.36
CA LYS A 180 8.80 -25.37 12.36
C LYS A 180 9.95 -25.19 13.35
N HIS A 181 10.59 -26.29 13.78
CA HIS A 181 11.73 -26.24 14.71
C HIS A 181 12.97 -25.52 14.12
N ARG A 182 13.07 -25.41 12.79
CA ARG A 182 14.18 -24.71 12.11
C ARG A 182 13.93 -23.22 12.01
N LEU A 183 12.68 -22.78 12.08
CA LEU A 183 12.31 -21.37 11.92
C LEU A 183 12.99 -20.48 12.97
N GLU A 184 12.96 -20.86 14.24
CA GLU A 184 13.55 -20.05 15.32
C GLU A 184 15.08 -19.95 15.18
N ALA A 185 15.73 -21.05 14.78
CA ALA A 185 17.16 -21.05 14.49
C ALA A 185 17.49 -20.13 13.30
N SER A 186 16.67 -20.17 12.24
CA SER A 186 16.81 -19.31 11.07
C SER A 186 16.56 -17.84 11.39
N LEU A 187 15.50 -17.50 12.13
CA LEU A 187 15.23 -16.12 12.57
C LEU A 187 16.39 -15.58 13.41
N GLY A 188 16.89 -16.38 14.36
CA GLY A 188 18.05 -16.00 15.17
C GLY A 188 19.32 -15.79 14.33
N GLU A 189 19.56 -16.60 13.31
CA GLU A 189 20.70 -16.40 12.40
C GLU A 189 20.52 -15.19 11.49
N LEU A 190 19.32 -14.94 10.96
CA LEU A 190 19.02 -13.77 10.15
C LEU A 190 19.14 -12.47 10.95
N GLN A 191 18.77 -12.47 12.23
CA GLN A 191 19.03 -11.37 13.16
C GLN A 191 20.52 -11.18 13.42
N ARG A 192 21.26 -12.25 13.75
CA ARG A 192 22.72 -12.19 13.96
C ARG A 192 23.48 -11.65 12.75
N ARG A 193 22.99 -11.96 11.53
CA ARG A 193 23.53 -11.45 10.27
C ARG A 193 22.93 -10.11 9.84
N GLU A 194 22.14 -9.46 10.69
CA GLU A 194 21.59 -8.11 10.49
C GLU A 194 20.68 -7.97 9.25
N PHE A 195 20.04 -9.05 8.80
CA PHE A 195 19.03 -8.98 7.73
C PHE A 195 17.67 -8.47 8.26
N ILE A 196 17.31 -8.91 9.47
CA ILE A 196 16.04 -8.59 10.13
C ILE A 196 16.29 -8.17 11.58
N GLN A 197 15.32 -7.48 12.18
CA GLN A 197 15.33 -7.08 13.58
C GLN A 197 13.97 -7.39 14.21
N SER A 198 13.93 -7.67 15.52
CA SER A 198 12.67 -7.83 16.25
C SER A 198 12.11 -6.46 16.60
N ARG A 199 10.83 -6.25 16.32
CA ARG A 199 10.12 -4.98 16.61
C ARG A 199 9.64 -4.89 18.05
N GLU A 200 9.59 -6.01 18.78
CA GLU A 200 9.25 -6.02 20.23
C GLU A 200 10.24 -5.18 21.06
N GLN A 201 11.48 -4.98 20.60
CA GLN A 201 12.48 -4.19 21.33
C GLN A 201 12.24 -2.67 21.30
N GLN A 202 11.26 -2.18 20.53
CA GLN A 202 10.90 -0.75 20.49
C GLN A 202 9.53 -0.42 21.10
N ALA A 203 8.70 -1.42 21.39
CA ALA A 203 7.39 -1.22 22.00
C ALA A 203 7.42 -1.65 23.47
N SER A 204 7.35 -0.65 24.36
CA SER A 204 6.96 -0.65 25.79
C SER A 204 6.70 -2.00 26.50
N GLU A 205 7.12 -2.06 27.78
CA GLU A 205 6.99 -3.12 28.80
C GLU A 205 5.55 -3.65 29.09
N THR A 206 4.58 -3.52 28.19
CA THR A 206 3.15 -3.67 28.47
C THR A 206 2.41 -4.68 27.58
N ALA A 207 3.11 -5.60 26.91
CA ALA A 207 2.45 -6.69 26.18
C ALA A 207 3.09 -8.03 26.50
N GLY A 208 2.75 -8.59 27.65
CA GLY A 208 2.93 -10.02 27.91
C GLY A 208 1.91 -10.83 27.12
N LEU A 209 2.11 -11.00 25.81
CA LEU A 209 1.45 -12.04 24.99
C LEU A 209 2.37 -12.36 23.79
N GLU A 210 2.80 -13.62 23.73
CA GLU A 210 3.63 -14.22 22.69
C GLU A 210 3.09 -13.93 21.28
N GLU A 211 3.86 -13.24 20.43
CA GLU A 211 4.17 -13.55 19.02
C GLU A 211 4.83 -12.36 18.30
N GLY A 212 6.17 -12.34 18.29
CA GLY A 212 6.98 -11.22 17.79
C GLY A 212 6.77 -10.83 16.33
N GLU A 213 6.80 -9.52 16.11
CA GLU A 213 6.95 -8.91 14.79
C GLU A 213 8.43 -8.72 14.46
N TYR A 214 8.76 -8.94 13.20
CA TYR A 214 10.08 -8.67 12.66
C TYR A 214 9.99 -7.64 11.54
N ILE A 215 11.06 -6.89 11.36
CA ILE A 215 11.22 -5.94 10.26
C ILE A 215 12.53 -6.22 9.53
N PHE A 216 12.52 -6.11 8.20
CA PHE A 216 13.77 -6.07 7.43
C PHE A 216 14.53 -4.80 7.79
N LYS A 217 15.79 -4.95 8.17
CA LYS A 217 16.63 -3.84 8.63
C LYS A 217 16.68 -2.70 7.60
N HIS A 218 16.71 -3.06 6.32
CA HIS A 218 16.66 -2.12 5.21
C HIS A 218 15.64 -2.58 4.16
N ALA A 219 14.91 -1.62 3.58
CA ALA A 219 13.95 -1.85 2.49
C ALA A 219 14.55 -2.60 1.30
N ILE A 220 15.72 -2.17 0.84
CA ILE A 220 16.39 -2.80 -0.30
C ILE A 220 16.81 -4.25 -0.01
N THR A 221 17.06 -4.61 1.25
CA THR A 221 17.29 -6.01 1.64
C THR A 221 16.04 -6.86 1.43
N HIS A 222 14.87 -6.32 1.78
CA HIS A 222 13.58 -6.95 1.48
C HIS A 222 13.40 -7.13 -0.03
N ASP A 223 13.66 -6.08 -0.81
CA ASP A 223 13.44 -6.10 -2.27
C ASP A 223 14.36 -7.12 -2.95
N VAL A 224 15.66 -7.14 -2.61
CA VAL A 224 16.60 -8.13 -3.16
C VAL A 224 16.20 -9.55 -2.76
N ALA A 225 15.74 -9.77 -1.52
CA ALA A 225 15.23 -11.08 -1.12
C ALA A 225 13.98 -11.49 -1.90
N TYR A 226 13.02 -10.58 -2.08
CA TYR A 226 11.79 -10.80 -2.82
C TYR A 226 12.05 -11.07 -4.32
N ASP A 227 12.88 -10.26 -4.96
CA ASP A 227 13.19 -10.36 -6.39
C ASP A 227 14.17 -11.47 -6.75
N SER A 228 14.87 -12.05 -5.76
CA SER A 228 15.68 -13.26 -5.96
C SER A 228 14.85 -14.52 -6.26
N MET A 229 13.52 -14.47 -6.09
CA MET A 229 12.63 -15.60 -6.33
C MET A 229 12.00 -15.58 -7.73
N LEU A 230 11.85 -16.77 -8.30
CA LEU A 230 11.05 -16.97 -9.51
C LEU A 230 9.60 -16.53 -9.29
N PHE A 231 8.99 -15.97 -10.32
CA PHE A 231 7.59 -15.52 -10.29
C PHE A 231 6.62 -16.60 -9.79
N ALA A 232 6.75 -17.84 -10.29
CA ALA A 232 5.90 -18.96 -9.87
C ALA A 232 6.00 -19.25 -8.35
N ARG A 233 7.21 -19.10 -7.77
CA ARG A 233 7.39 -19.30 -6.32
C ARG A 233 6.79 -18.16 -5.51
N ARG A 234 6.89 -16.92 -6.00
CA ARG A 234 6.23 -15.76 -5.37
C ARG A 234 4.72 -15.93 -5.37
N LYS A 235 4.13 -16.33 -6.50
CA LYS A 235 2.70 -16.62 -6.63
C LYS A 235 2.21 -17.62 -5.57
N GLU A 236 2.90 -18.75 -5.44
CA GLU A 236 2.59 -19.77 -4.42
C GLU A 236 2.69 -19.23 -2.99
N LEU A 237 3.74 -18.47 -2.68
CA LEU A 237 3.94 -17.90 -1.35
C LEU A 237 2.93 -16.81 -1.02
N HIS A 238 2.50 -16.00 -2.00
CA HIS A 238 1.43 -15.03 -1.78
C HIS A 238 0.10 -15.72 -1.46
N GLN A 239 -0.22 -16.84 -2.13
CA GLN A 239 -1.39 -17.65 -1.79
C GLN A 239 -1.31 -18.13 -0.34
N LEU A 240 -0.19 -18.74 0.05
CA LEU A 240 0.01 -19.25 1.41
C LEU A 240 -0.01 -18.14 2.47
N ALA A 241 0.53 -16.95 2.16
CA ALA A 241 0.50 -15.81 3.06
C ALA A 241 -0.94 -15.31 3.28
N ALA A 242 -1.75 -15.23 2.22
CA ALA A 242 -3.15 -14.86 2.34
C ALA A 242 -3.92 -15.89 3.20
N GLU A 243 -3.80 -17.18 2.87
CA GLU A 243 -4.44 -18.27 3.62
C GLU A 243 -4.02 -18.30 5.10
N ALA A 244 -2.75 -18.00 5.39
CA ALA A 244 -2.25 -17.86 6.75
C ALA A 244 -2.95 -16.71 7.50
N ILE A 245 -3.07 -15.55 6.86
CA ILE A 245 -3.76 -14.39 7.44
C ILE A 245 -5.22 -14.72 7.70
N GLU A 246 -5.89 -15.42 6.79
CA GLU A 246 -7.28 -15.84 6.97
C GLU A 246 -7.48 -16.76 8.17
N ALA A 247 -6.62 -17.79 8.27
CA ALA A 247 -6.70 -18.80 9.31
C ALA A 247 -6.34 -18.24 10.69
N LEU A 248 -5.36 -17.34 10.77
CA LEU A 248 -4.87 -16.78 12.03
C LEU A 248 -5.70 -15.60 12.53
N PHE A 249 -6.38 -14.86 11.63
CA PHE A 249 -7.12 -13.65 12.00
C PHE A 249 -8.57 -13.62 11.47
N PRO A 250 -9.40 -14.64 11.73
CA PRO A 250 -10.76 -14.70 11.20
C PRO A 250 -11.66 -13.53 11.65
N GLY A 251 -11.37 -12.94 12.82
CA GLY A 251 -12.09 -11.77 13.33
C GLY A 251 -11.66 -10.42 12.74
N ARG A 252 -10.60 -10.38 11.91
CA ARG A 252 -10.02 -9.14 11.36
C ARG A 252 -10.00 -9.10 9.83
N LEU A 253 -10.70 -10.01 9.15
CA LEU A 253 -10.68 -10.09 7.68
C LEU A 253 -11.16 -8.81 6.98
N GLU A 254 -12.09 -8.08 7.59
CA GLU A 254 -12.55 -6.78 7.07
C GLU A 254 -11.44 -5.72 7.17
N GLU A 255 -10.75 -5.68 8.31
CA GLU A 255 -9.63 -4.76 8.53
C GLU A 255 -8.43 -5.08 7.62
N LEU A 256 -8.16 -6.36 7.40
CA LEU A 256 -7.05 -6.87 6.60
C LEU A 256 -7.41 -7.06 5.12
N SER A 257 -8.57 -6.58 4.68
CA SER A 257 -9.08 -6.76 3.30
C SER A 257 -8.10 -6.23 2.25
N ALA A 258 -7.48 -5.07 2.48
CA ALA A 258 -6.46 -4.52 1.58
C ALA A 258 -5.22 -5.45 1.46
N THR A 259 -4.70 -5.94 2.60
CA THR A 259 -3.56 -6.88 2.62
C THR A 259 -3.90 -8.20 1.96
N LEU A 260 -5.08 -8.77 2.25
CA LEU A 260 -5.57 -10.00 1.61
C LEU A 260 -5.73 -9.82 0.10
N GLY A 261 -6.31 -8.70 -0.33
CA GLY A 261 -6.44 -8.33 -1.75
C GLY A 261 -5.08 -8.27 -2.45
N TYR A 262 -4.10 -7.61 -1.84
CA TYR A 262 -2.71 -7.53 -2.33
C TYR A 262 -2.07 -8.90 -2.54
N HIS A 263 -2.21 -9.81 -1.57
CA HIS A 263 -1.65 -11.16 -1.70
C HIS A 263 -2.41 -11.99 -2.74
N TYR A 264 -3.74 -12.01 -2.73
CA TYR A 264 -4.50 -12.80 -3.71
C TYR A 264 -4.35 -12.30 -5.14
N GLU A 265 -4.17 -10.99 -5.35
CA GLU A 265 -3.83 -10.43 -6.65
C GLU A 265 -2.50 -11.01 -7.17
N ARG A 266 -1.45 -11.04 -6.34
CA ARG A 266 -0.13 -11.60 -6.71
C ARG A 266 -0.10 -13.12 -6.78
N ALA A 267 -1.03 -13.78 -6.08
CA ALA A 267 -1.30 -15.20 -6.21
C ALA A 267 -2.09 -15.55 -7.48
N GLU A 268 -2.53 -14.55 -8.26
CA GLU A 268 -3.45 -14.69 -9.40
C GLU A 268 -4.74 -15.47 -9.03
N ALA A 269 -5.19 -15.32 -7.79
CA ALA A 269 -6.42 -15.93 -7.28
C ALA A 269 -7.59 -14.97 -7.48
N ALA A 270 -8.03 -14.82 -8.74
CA ALA A 270 -8.95 -13.75 -9.18
C ALA A 270 -10.20 -13.60 -8.30
N GLU A 271 -10.92 -14.69 -8.00
CA GLU A 271 -12.14 -14.65 -7.19
C GLU A 271 -11.88 -14.06 -5.78
N ARG A 272 -10.80 -14.48 -5.13
CA ARG A 272 -10.43 -14.01 -3.79
C ARG A 272 -9.89 -12.58 -3.82
N ALA A 273 -9.11 -12.24 -4.86
CA ALA A 273 -8.61 -10.89 -5.07
C ALA A 273 -9.77 -9.90 -5.25
N ILE A 274 -10.72 -10.20 -6.16
CA ILE A 274 -11.92 -9.39 -6.41
C ILE A 274 -12.72 -9.20 -5.12
N PHE A 275 -12.94 -10.27 -4.36
CA PHE A 275 -13.68 -10.21 -3.10
C PHE A 275 -13.02 -9.28 -2.06
N TYR A 276 -11.72 -9.44 -1.82
CA TYR A 276 -11.01 -8.68 -0.79
C TYR A 276 -10.70 -7.25 -1.21
N LEU A 277 -10.32 -7.01 -2.46
CA LEU A 277 -10.13 -5.66 -3.01
C LEU A 277 -11.43 -4.87 -3.03
N GLY A 278 -12.56 -5.52 -3.35
CA GLY A 278 -13.88 -4.88 -3.27
C GLY A 278 -14.21 -4.41 -1.85
N ARG A 279 -13.98 -5.26 -0.83
CA ARG A 279 -14.17 -4.87 0.58
C ARG A 279 -13.21 -3.77 1.02
N ALA A 280 -11.95 -3.82 0.57
CA ALA A 280 -10.98 -2.76 0.83
C ALA A 280 -11.46 -1.42 0.24
N GLY A 281 -12.02 -1.44 -0.97
CA GLY A 281 -12.66 -0.29 -1.62
C GLY A 281 -13.84 0.27 -0.80
N GLU A 282 -14.77 -0.59 -0.38
CA GLU A 282 -15.92 -0.17 0.45
C GLU A 282 -15.48 0.42 1.80
N ARG A 283 -14.49 -0.19 2.46
CA ARG A 283 -13.96 0.31 3.73
C ARG A 283 -13.28 1.66 3.55
N ALA A 284 -12.44 1.82 2.53
CA ALA A 284 -11.77 3.07 2.23
C ALA A 284 -12.78 4.18 1.88
N LYS A 285 -13.82 3.85 1.10
CA LYS A 285 -14.96 4.74 0.81
C LYS A 285 -15.68 5.17 2.09
N ALA A 286 -15.96 4.24 3.01
CA ALA A 286 -16.64 4.55 4.27
C ALA A 286 -15.83 5.49 5.19
N THR A 287 -14.50 5.52 5.05
CA THR A 287 -13.62 6.43 5.78
C THR A 287 -13.18 7.65 4.96
N PHE A 288 -13.80 7.90 3.80
CA PHE A 288 -13.46 8.98 2.86
C PHE A 288 -12.00 8.97 2.36
N ALA A 289 -11.32 7.82 2.42
CA ALA A 289 -10.01 7.60 1.83
C ALA A 289 -10.19 7.37 0.31
N ASN A 290 -10.57 8.45 -0.38
CA ASN A 290 -11.09 8.38 -1.75
C ASN A 290 -10.05 7.88 -2.76
N ALA A 291 -8.78 8.27 -2.61
CA ALA A 291 -7.71 7.86 -3.52
C ALA A 291 -7.44 6.34 -3.40
N GLU A 292 -7.40 5.84 -2.18
CA GLU A 292 -7.23 4.43 -1.85
C GLU A 292 -8.42 3.60 -2.33
N ALA A 293 -9.65 4.09 -2.09
CA ALA A 293 -10.86 3.43 -2.56
C ALA A 293 -10.87 3.28 -4.08
N ILE A 294 -10.55 4.34 -4.83
CA ILE A 294 -10.42 4.30 -6.29
C ILE A 294 -9.40 3.24 -6.71
N ALA A 295 -8.20 3.23 -6.12
CA ALA A 295 -7.15 2.26 -6.45
C ALA A 295 -7.58 0.81 -6.19
N PHE A 296 -8.30 0.55 -5.10
CA PHE A 296 -8.82 -0.79 -4.80
C PHE A 296 -9.90 -1.24 -5.79
N TYR A 297 -10.86 -0.37 -6.13
CA TYR A 297 -11.88 -0.70 -7.12
C TYR A 297 -11.27 -0.93 -8.51
N GLU A 298 -10.33 -0.09 -8.94
CA GLU A 298 -9.63 -0.23 -10.22
C GLU A 298 -8.83 -1.55 -10.28
N SER A 299 -8.13 -1.91 -9.21
CA SER A 299 -7.42 -3.19 -9.12
C SER A 299 -8.40 -4.36 -9.20
N ALA A 300 -9.51 -4.34 -8.46
CA ALA A 300 -10.54 -5.38 -8.49
C ALA A 300 -11.17 -5.55 -9.89
N ILE A 301 -11.49 -4.45 -10.56
CA ILE A 301 -12.01 -4.46 -11.94
C ILE A 301 -10.95 -5.01 -12.90
N GLY A 302 -9.68 -4.65 -12.72
CA GLY A 302 -8.57 -5.20 -13.49
C GLY A 302 -8.43 -6.73 -13.35
N GLN A 303 -8.73 -7.29 -12.18
CA GLN A 303 -8.77 -8.75 -11.98
C GLN A 303 -9.90 -9.40 -12.78
N ILE A 304 -11.09 -8.77 -12.82
CA ILE A 304 -12.24 -9.25 -13.62
C ILE A 304 -11.87 -9.32 -15.10
N THR A 305 -11.30 -8.24 -15.64
CA THR A 305 -10.90 -8.17 -17.06
C THR A 305 -9.89 -9.26 -17.43
N ARG A 306 -8.96 -9.61 -16.52
CA ARG A 306 -7.99 -10.69 -16.78
C ARG A 306 -8.60 -12.09 -16.70
N ALA A 307 -9.56 -12.31 -15.80
CA ALA A 307 -10.17 -13.62 -15.59
C ALA A 307 -11.29 -13.95 -16.60
N GLY A 308 -11.83 -12.93 -17.27
CA GLY A 308 -12.95 -13.05 -18.21
C GLY A 308 -14.29 -12.65 -17.56
N ASP A 309 -14.97 -11.68 -18.19
CA ASP A 309 -16.05 -10.90 -17.56
C ASP A 309 -17.30 -11.70 -17.16
N GLY A 310 -17.55 -12.85 -17.80
CA GLY A 310 -18.83 -13.56 -17.70
C GLY A 310 -19.19 -14.05 -16.29
N GLN A 311 -18.21 -14.55 -15.54
CA GLN A 311 -18.42 -15.09 -14.19
C GLN A 311 -18.58 -14.01 -13.13
N PHE A 312 -17.95 -12.85 -13.33
CA PHE A 312 -17.87 -11.78 -12.33
C PHE A 312 -18.79 -10.61 -12.63
N ARG A 313 -19.82 -10.79 -13.47
CA ARG A 313 -20.74 -9.71 -13.89
C ARG A 313 -21.33 -8.94 -12.70
N GLU A 314 -21.82 -9.64 -11.69
CA GLU A 314 -22.43 -9.01 -10.51
C GLU A 314 -21.40 -8.23 -9.68
N SER A 315 -20.22 -8.81 -9.43
CA SER A 315 -19.12 -8.11 -8.77
C SER A 315 -18.67 -6.89 -9.58
N GLY A 316 -18.57 -7.03 -10.90
CA GLY A 316 -18.19 -5.94 -11.80
C GLY A 316 -19.18 -4.78 -11.78
N LEU A 317 -20.49 -5.06 -11.70
CA LEU A 317 -21.52 -4.04 -11.51
C LEU A 317 -21.28 -3.28 -10.20
N ARG A 318 -21.20 -4.01 -9.07
CA ARG A 318 -21.01 -3.41 -7.74
C ARG A 318 -19.72 -2.58 -7.65
N LEU A 319 -18.62 -3.09 -8.19
CA LEU A 319 -17.32 -2.39 -8.17
C LEU A 319 -17.31 -1.14 -9.05
N ASN A 320 -17.90 -1.18 -10.24
CA ASN A 320 -17.99 0.00 -11.11
C ASN A 320 -18.93 1.06 -10.52
N GLU A 321 -20.04 0.64 -9.89
CA GLU A 321 -20.92 1.56 -9.17
C GLU A 321 -20.19 2.21 -7.97
N GLY A 322 -19.48 1.41 -7.16
CA GLY A 322 -18.68 1.92 -6.04
C GLY A 322 -17.57 2.88 -6.49
N LEU A 323 -16.88 2.57 -7.59
CA LEU A 323 -15.89 3.45 -8.21
C LEU A 323 -16.50 4.78 -8.65
N GLY A 324 -17.66 4.75 -9.33
CA GLY A 324 -18.36 5.96 -9.76
C GLY A 324 -18.79 6.86 -8.60
N ASP A 325 -19.23 6.26 -7.49
CA ASP A 325 -19.57 7.02 -6.28
C ASP A 325 -18.36 7.79 -5.73
N VAL A 326 -17.21 7.12 -5.60
CA VAL A 326 -16.01 7.74 -5.05
C VAL A 326 -15.41 8.77 -6.01
N LEU A 327 -15.41 8.49 -7.33
CA LEU A 327 -14.95 9.45 -8.34
C LEU A 327 -15.81 10.72 -8.33
N THR A 328 -17.12 10.59 -8.11
CA THR A 328 -18.03 11.73 -7.95
C THR A 328 -17.65 12.59 -6.74
N LEU A 329 -17.38 11.96 -5.59
CA LEU A 329 -16.93 12.64 -4.37
C LEU A 329 -15.57 13.31 -4.56
N ALA A 330 -14.68 12.70 -5.34
CA ALA A 330 -13.36 13.24 -5.68
C ALA A 330 -13.39 14.34 -6.78
N GLY A 331 -14.57 14.70 -7.30
CA GLY A 331 -14.73 15.69 -8.36
C GLY A 331 -14.33 15.22 -9.78
N ARG A 332 -14.02 13.93 -9.95
CA ARG A 332 -13.66 13.29 -11.23
C ARG A 332 -14.92 12.86 -11.99
N HIS A 333 -15.79 13.83 -12.30
CA HIS A 333 -17.16 13.60 -12.78
C HIS A 333 -17.29 12.91 -14.14
N GLU A 334 -16.33 13.08 -15.05
CA GLU A 334 -16.34 12.37 -16.34
C GLU A 334 -16.06 10.88 -16.13
N GLU A 335 -14.98 10.57 -15.42
CA GLU A 335 -14.60 9.19 -15.09
C GLU A 335 -15.66 8.48 -14.23
N ALA A 336 -16.34 9.22 -13.35
CA ALA A 336 -17.47 8.71 -12.58
C ALA A 336 -18.60 8.22 -13.49
N ARG A 337 -18.98 9.02 -14.48
CA ARG A 337 -20.04 8.69 -15.45
C ARG A 337 -19.63 7.51 -16.33
N ASP A 338 -18.36 7.43 -16.72
CA ASP A 338 -17.83 6.26 -17.43
C ASP A 338 -17.93 4.98 -16.59
N ALA A 339 -17.60 5.05 -15.30
CA ALA A 339 -17.74 3.93 -14.38
C ALA A 339 -19.21 3.51 -14.21
N PHE A 340 -20.13 4.45 -14.02
CA PHE A 340 -21.57 4.14 -13.98
C PHE A 340 -22.08 3.55 -15.30
N GLY A 341 -21.62 4.04 -16.45
CA GLY A 341 -21.96 3.48 -17.77
C GLY A 341 -21.49 2.03 -17.91
N ARG A 342 -20.28 1.69 -17.44
CA ARG A 342 -19.83 0.29 -17.38
C ARG A 342 -20.72 -0.57 -16.47
N ALA A 343 -21.13 -0.04 -15.31
CA ALA A 343 -22.06 -0.75 -14.42
C ALA A 343 -23.44 -0.97 -15.08
N GLN A 344 -23.94 -0.02 -15.88
CA GLN A 344 -25.22 -0.15 -16.59
C GLN A 344 -25.19 -1.29 -17.62
N ILE A 345 -24.09 -1.39 -18.37
CA ILE A 345 -23.89 -2.48 -19.34
C ILE A 345 -23.91 -3.84 -18.62
N LEU A 346 -23.29 -3.93 -17.45
CA LEU A 346 -23.23 -5.17 -16.66
C LEU A 346 -24.56 -5.54 -16.00
N ALA A 347 -25.37 -4.57 -15.58
CA ALA A 347 -26.71 -4.81 -15.06
C ALA A 347 -27.62 -5.51 -16.09
N GLY A 348 -27.53 -5.08 -17.34
CA GLY A 348 -28.39 -5.58 -18.41
C GLY A 348 -29.88 -5.35 -18.13
N ASN A 349 -30.76 -5.85 -18.99
CA ASN A 349 -32.20 -5.55 -18.90
C ASN A 349 -32.95 -6.32 -17.81
N ALA A 350 -32.28 -7.22 -17.08
CA ALA A 350 -32.90 -8.08 -16.09
C ALA A 350 -32.97 -7.45 -14.69
N ASP A 351 -32.29 -6.32 -14.46
CA ASP A 351 -32.29 -5.59 -13.19
C ASP A 351 -32.64 -4.09 -13.40
N PRO A 352 -33.95 -3.78 -13.52
CA PRO A 352 -34.41 -2.41 -13.78
C PRO A 352 -34.11 -1.44 -12.63
N ILE A 353 -34.11 -1.92 -11.38
CA ILE A 353 -33.86 -1.08 -10.19
C ILE A 353 -32.39 -0.61 -10.19
N SER A 354 -31.43 -1.51 -10.40
CA SER A 354 -30.02 -1.12 -10.50
C SER A 354 -29.78 -0.19 -11.69
N ARG A 355 -30.42 -0.41 -12.84
CA ARG A 355 -30.29 0.51 -14.00
C ARG A 355 -30.86 1.89 -13.71
N SER A 356 -32.03 1.97 -13.10
CA SER A 356 -32.61 3.22 -12.62
C SER A 356 -31.65 3.98 -11.71
N ARG A 357 -31.12 3.28 -10.69
CA ARG A 357 -30.15 3.85 -9.74
C ARG A 357 -28.91 4.40 -10.43
N LEU A 358 -28.39 3.69 -11.42
CA LEU A 358 -27.21 4.13 -12.17
C LEU A 358 -27.51 5.36 -13.03
N TYR A 359 -28.68 5.43 -13.69
CA TYR A 359 -29.13 6.64 -14.40
C TYR A 359 -29.24 7.83 -13.45
N ARG A 360 -29.86 7.63 -12.28
CA ARG A 360 -29.94 8.67 -11.25
C ARG A 360 -28.56 9.15 -10.83
N LYS A 361 -27.62 8.24 -10.56
CA LYS A 361 -26.23 8.60 -10.18
C LYS A 361 -25.48 9.37 -11.28
N ILE A 362 -25.66 9.03 -12.55
CA ILE A 362 -25.13 9.79 -13.69
C ILE A 362 -25.74 11.20 -13.71
N GLY A 363 -27.07 11.30 -13.55
CA GLY A 363 -27.78 12.57 -13.43
C GLY A 363 -27.27 13.44 -12.28
N PHE A 364 -27.09 12.84 -11.09
CA PHE A 364 -26.50 13.51 -9.94
C PHE A 364 -25.11 14.08 -10.24
N SER A 365 -24.24 13.30 -10.89
CA SER A 365 -22.91 13.78 -11.30
C SER A 365 -22.99 14.96 -12.27
N HIS A 366 -23.95 14.97 -13.21
CA HIS A 366 -24.20 16.13 -14.09
C HIS A 366 -24.68 17.36 -13.32
N SER A 367 -25.50 17.16 -12.29
CA SER A 367 -26.06 18.24 -11.47
C SER A 367 -24.97 19.03 -10.75
N LEU A 368 -23.92 18.35 -10.27
CA LEU A 368 -22.76 18.97 -9.60
C LEU A 368 -21.98 19.90 -10.54
N GLN A 369 -22.02 19.64 -11.85
CA GLN A 369 -21.42 20.50 -12.88
C GLN A 369 -22.41 21.51 -13.49
N ARG A 370 -23.65 21.61 -12.97
CA ARG A 370 -24.74 22.46 -13.48
C ARG A 370 -25.16 22.15 -14.93
N HIS A 371 -24.93 20.92 -15.37
CA HIS A 371 -25.42 20.42 -16.65
C HIS A 371 -26.90 20.02 -16.53
N PHE A 372 -27.78 21.03 -16.38
CA PHE A 372 -29.17 20.80 -15.99
C PHE A 372 -30.00 20.04 -17.03
N ALA A 373 -29.74 20.25 -18.32
CA ALA A 373 -30.45 19.57 -19.39
C ALA A 373 -30.10 18.07 -19.44
N GLU A 374 -28.84 17.73 -19.22
CA GLU A 374 -28.36 16.36 -19.03
C GLU A 374 -28.97 15.76 -17.76
N THR A 375 -28.90 16.48 -16.64
CA THR A 375 -29.45 16.02 -15.34
C THR A 375 -30.92 15.62 -15.46
N ALA A 376 -31.75 16.47 -16.07
CA ALA A 376 -33.17 16.18 -16.28
C ALA A 376 -33.39 14.93 -17.14
N ARG A 377 -32.63 14.79 -18.24
CA ARG A 377 -32.70 13.62 -19.13
C ARG A 377 -32.36 12.33 -18.39
N GLU A 378 -31.30 12.33 -17.59
CA GLU A 378 -30.88 11.14 -16.83
C GLU A 378 -31.90 10.75 -15.75
N PHE A 379 -32.54 11.72 -15.09
CA PHE A 379 -33.64 11.43 -14.15
C PHE A 379 -34.89 10.90 -14.84
N ASP A 380 -35.21 11.37 -16.05
CA ASP A 380 -36.30 10.82 -16.86
C ASP A 380 -36.02 9.37 -17.28
N MET A 381 -34.77 9.07 -17.65
CA MET A 381 -34.33 7.70 -17.93
C MET A 381 -34.38 6.81 -16.69
N ALA A 382 -34.02 7.33 -15.51
CA ALA A 382 -34.13 6.61 -14.24
C ALA A 382 -35.59 6.22 -13.95
N ASP A 383 -36.52 7.20 -14.03
CA ASP A 383 -37.96 6.94 -13.85
C ASP A 383 -38.51 5.95 -14.90
N GLN A 384 -38.05 6.03 -16.15
CA GLN A 384 -38.48 5.11 -17.21
C GLN A 384 -38.03 3.67 -16.97
N GLU A 385 -36.78 3.46 -16.55
CA GLU A 385 -36.25 2.13 -16.24
C GLU A 385 -36.90 1.55 -14.98
N LEU A 386 -37.16 2.36 -13.96
CA LEU A 386 -37.81 1.91 -12.73
C LEU A 386 -39.26 1.44 -12.97
N GLY A 387 -39.94 2.04 -13.95
CA GLY A 387 -41.30 1.68 -14.36
C GLY A 387 -42.36 1.97 -13.29
N GLU A 388 -43.53 1.34 -13.42
CA GLU A 388 -44.60 1.41 -12.42
C GLU A 388 -44.40 0.34 -11.33
N PRO A 389 -44.86 0.59 -10.09
CA PRO A 389 -44.76 -0.40 -9.03
C PRO A 389 -45.59 -1.63 -9.37
N GLY A 390 -44.98 -2.82 -9.31
CA GLY A 390 -45.71 -4.09 -9.45
C GLY A 390 -46.64 -4.38 -8.27
N ASP A 391 -47.46 -5.44 -8.38
CA ASP A 391 -48.52 -5.82 -7.41
C ASP A 391 -48.03 -5.99 -5.95
N ALA A 392 -46.72 -6.17 -5.75
CA ALA A 392 -46.04 -6.10 -4.45
C ALA A 392 -44.69 -5.40 -4.64
N ALA A 393 -44.69 -4.08 -4.84
CA ALA A 393 -43.46 -3.30 -4.99
C ALA A 393 -42.48 -3.59 -3.85
N ALA A 394 -41.30 -4.13 -4.20
CA ALA A 394 -40.24 -4.39 -3.26
C ALA A 394 -39.82 -3.10 -2.54
N PRO A 395 -39.39 -3.14 -1.26
CA PRO A 395 -38.89 -1.96 -0.54
C PRO A 395 -37.87 -1.15 -1.35
N ASP A 396 -36.98 -1.83 -2.07
CA ASP A 396 -35.92 -1.23 -2.90
C ASP A 396 -36.48 -0.39 -4.06
N TRP A 397 -37.65 -0.75 -4.60
CA TRP A 397 -38.31 0.04 -5.64
C TRP A 397 -38.76 1.40 -5.08
N TRP A 398 -39.37 1.39 -3.89
CA TRP A 398 -39.83 2.61 -3.23
C TRP A 398 -38.66 3.48 -2.80
N GLU A 399 -37.60 2.87 -2.28
CA GLU A 399 -36.37 3.59 -1.93
C GLU A 399 -35.81 4.31 -3.16
N GLU A 400 -35.65 3.60 -4.28
CA GLU A 400 -35.14 4.20 -5.50
C GLU A 400 -36.08 5.28 -6.06
N LYS A 401 -37.40 5.05 -6.05
CA LYS A 401 -38.37 6.07 -6.48
C LYS A 401 -38.23 7.36 -5.67
N VAL A 402 -38.14 7.24 -4.34
CA VAL A 402 -37.99 8.40 -3.45
C VAL A 402 -36.68 9.14 -3.73
N GLN A 403 -35.57 8.43 -3.95
CA GLN A 403 -34.28 9.05 -4.28
C GLN A 403 -34.35 9.86 -5.58
N ILE A 404 -34.97 9.33 -6.64
CA ILE A 404 -35.15 10.07 -7.90
C ILE A 404 -35.93 11.37 -7.66
N GLN A 405 -37.03 11.30 -6.90
CA GLN A 405 -37.85 12.49 -6.64
C GLN A 405 -37.10 13.52 -5.80
N LEU A 406 -36.34 13.10 -4.79
CA LEU A 406 -35.52 14.01 -3.96
C LEU A 406 -34.46 14.74 -4.80
N GLU A 407 -33.75 14.02 -5.67
CA GLU A 407 -32.74 14.63 -6.53
C GLU A 407 -33.37 15.56 -7.58
N ARG A 408 -34.54 15.20 -8.13
CA ARG A 408 -35.30 16.06 -9.05
C ARG A 408 -35.79 17.34 -8.37
N MET A 409 -36.23 17.27 -7.11
CA MET A 409 -36.54 18.46 -6.31
C MET A 409 -35.32 19.36 -6.13
N HIS A 410 -34.15 18.77 -5.89
CA HIS A 410 -32.90 19.52 -5.76
C HIS A 410 -32.52 20.22 -7.08
N LEU A 411 -32.71 19.54 -8.23
CA LEU A 411 -32.54 20.15 -9.55
C LEU A 411 -33.45 21.38 -9.74
N PHE A 412 -34.74 21.25 -9.45
CA PHE A 412 -35.69 22.38 -9.56
C PHE A 412 -35.32 23.54 -8.64
N TYR A 413 -34.87 23.26 -7.42
CA TYR A 413 -34.35 24.28 -6.51
C TYR A 413 -33.19 25.07 -7.15
N TRP A 414 -32.20 24.39 -7.72
CA TRP A 414 -31.05 25.04 -8.37
C TRP A 414 -31.42 25.83 -9.64
N GLN A 415 -32.53 25.47 -10.30
CA GLN A 415 -33.06 26.20 -11.45
C GLN A 415 -34.04 27.33 -11.07
N GLY A 416 -34.40 27.48 -9.79
CA GLY A 416 -35.41 28.44 -9.34
C GLY A 416 -36.86 28.05 -9.67
N MET A 417 -37.11 26.79 -10.02
CA MET A 417 -38.41 26.23 -10.42
C MET A 417 -39.23 25.80 -9.19
N VAL A 418 -39.59 26.78 -8.35
CA VAL A 418 -40.24 26.55 -7.04
C VAL A 418 -41.65 25.96 -7.19
N THR A 419 -42.37 26.29 -8.27
CA THR A 419 -43.73 25.79 -8.51
C THR A 419 -43.71 24.29 -8.80
N GLU A 420 -42.85 23.89 -9.72
CA GLU A 420 -42.64 22.50 -10.16
C GLU A 420 -42.13 21.64 -9.00
N MET A 421 -41.24 22.18 -8.17
CA MET A 421 -40.80 21.51 -6.93
C MET A 421 -41.97 21.26 -5.96
N ARG A 422 -42.88 22.22 -5.77
CA ARG A 422 -44.06 22.04 -4.89
C ARG A 422 -45.06 21.05 -5.46
N GLU A 423 -45.28 21.07 -6.77
CA GLU A 423 -46.15 20.10 -7.44
C GLU A 423 -45.62 18.68 -7.26
N LEU A 424 -44.31 18.48 -7.46
CA LEU A 424 -43.65 17.20 -7.25
C LEU A 424 -43.76 16.73 -5.78
N ALA A 425 -43.58 17.65 -4.82
CA ALA A 425 -43.77 17.36 -3.40
C ALA A 425 -45.19 16.89 -3.08
N GLY A 426 -46.19 17.49 -3.72
CA GLY A 426 -47.60 17.14 -3.58
C GLY A 426 -47.89 15.73 -4.08
N GLN A 427 -47.31 15.36 -5.23
CA GLN A 427 -47.46 14.02 -5.81
C GLN A 427 -46.85 12.93 -4.92
N CYS A 428 -45.74 13.20 -4.24
CA CYS A 428 -45.09 12.25 -3.33
C CYS A 428 -45.84 12.04 -2.00
N ARG A 429 -46.71 12.98 -1.58
CA ARG A 429 -47.52 12.86 -0.35
C ARG A 429 -48.82 12.09 -0.52
N GLY A 430 -49.27 11.92 -1.76
CA GLY A 430 -50.58 11.31 -2.09
C GLY A 430 -50.53 9.82 -2.42
N ARG A 431 -49.34 9.21 -2.41
CA ARG A 431 -49.07 7.77 -2.53
C ARG A 431 -48.48 7.30 -1.20
#